data_AF-A0A1A8P3A8-F1
#
_entry.id   AF-A0A1A8P3A8-F1
#
_cell.length_a   1.000
_cell.length_b   1.000
_cell.length_c   1.000
_cell.angle_alpha   90.00
_cell.angle_beta   90.00
_cell.angle_gamma   90.00
#
_symmetry.space_group_name_H-M   'P 1'
#
loop_
_entity.id
_entity.type
_entity.pdbx_description
1 polymer ?
#
loop_
_entity_poly.entity_id
_entity_poly.type
_entity_poly.pdbx_seq_one_letter_code
_entity_poly.pdbx_strand_id
1 'polypeptide(L)'
;MKLLFLAPLSPQTGNHTTADRIRSHIESAGHTCELRDAGEFQSPADVANLVSQDPPFDGVLAIHLFKAGRLLLDVQVPFGLIFGGTDINEDVKDEQKRVVMKQVLLRARFAVAFTEKLKEE
;
A
#
# COMPACT_ATOMS: atom_id res chain seq x y z
N MET A 1 11.56 -11.98 6.17
CA MET A 1 10.77 -10.91 6.78
C MET A 1 9.30 -11.31 6.78
N LYS A 2 8.52 -10.84 7.74
CA LYS A 2 7.06 -10.89 7.77
C LYS A 2 6.50 -9.56 7.28
N LEU A 3 5.88 -9.56 6.11
CA LEU A 3 5.38 -8.36 5.46
C LEU A 3 3.86 -8.35 5.44
N LEU A 4 3.26 -7.20 5.75
CA LEU A 4 1.85 -6.94 5.47
C LEU A 4 1.76 -6.33 4.08
N PHE A 5 0.81 -6.78 3.27
CA PHE A 5 0.55 -6.21 1.97
C PHE A 5 -0.90 -5.75 1.88
N LEU A 6 -1.12 -4.44 1.80
CA LEU A 6 -2.45 -3.84 1.67
C LEU A 6 -2.73 -3.44 0.23
N ALA A 7 -3.86 -3.88 -0.31
CA ALA A 7 -4.33 -3.43 -1.61
C ALA A 7 -5.85 -3.41 -1.64
N PRO A 8 -6.51 -2.62 -2.50
CA PRO A 8 -7.92 -2.83 -2.80
C PRO A 8 -8.09 -4.17 -3.52
N LEU A 9 -8.75 -5.15 -2.90
CA LEU A 9 -8.80 -6.55 -3.39
C LEU A 9 -10.15 -6.95 -3.99
N SER A 10 -10.94 -5.98 -4.45
CA SER A 10 -12.16 -6.28 -5.19
C SER A 10 -11.86 -7.30 -6.31
N PRO A 11 -12.68 -8.36 -6.46
CA PRO A 11 -12.43 -9.42 -7.43
C PRO A 11 -12.29 -8.88 -8.86
N GLN A 12 -11.49 -9.57 -9.68
CA GLN A 12 -11.32 -9.28 -11.11
C GLN A 12 -10.81 -7.85 -11.40
N THR A 13 -10.02 -7.27 -10.49
CA THR A 13 -9.36 -5.97 -10.68
C THR A 13 -7.86 -6.12 -10.90
N GLY A 14 -7.26 -5.14 -11.59
CA GLY A 14 -5.81 -5.09 -11.78
C GLY A 14 -5.03 -5.03 -10.46
N ASN A 15 -5.58 -4.38 -9.43
CA ASN A 15 -4.97 -4.34 -8.10
C ASN A 15 -4.88 -5.72 -7.47
N HIS A 16 -5.98 -6.48 -7.49
CA HIS A 16 -6.01 -7.84 -6.95
C HIS A 16 -4.97 -8.72 -7.66
N THR A 17 -5.01 -8.80 -8.99
CA THR A 17 -4.04 -9.61 -9.75
C THR A 17 -2.59 -9.18 -9.53
N THR A 18 -2.34 -7.87 -9.42
CA THR A 18 -0.98 -7.35 -9.18
C THR A 18 -0.49 -7.69 -7.78
N ALA A 19 -1.32 -7.48 -6.75
CA ALA A 19 -0.98 -7.80 -5.38
C ALA A 19 -0.68 -9.28 -5.21
N ASP A 20 -1.51 -10.13 -5.81
CA ASP A 20 -1.37 -11.58 -5.71
C ASP A 20 -0.07 -12.08 -6.34
N ARG A 21 0.28 -11.55 -7.53
CA ARG A 21 1.56 -11.85 -8.19
C ARG A 21 2.77 -11.39 -7.36
N ILE A 22 2.72 -10.16 -6.83
CA ILE A 22 3.81 -9.62 -6.01
C ILE A 22 3.97 -10.42 -4.71
N ARG A 23 2.85 -10.79 -4.06
CA ARG A 23 2.85 -11.70 -2.90
C ARG A 23 3.58 -13.00 -3.22
N SER A 24 3.22 -13.68 -4.32
CA SER A 24 3.88 -14.93 -4.72
C SER A 24 5.38 -14.76 -4.93
N HIS A 25 5.82 -13.63 -5.51
CA HIS A 25 7.24 -13.34 -5.65
C HIS A 25 7.95 -13.12 -4.31
N ILE A 26 7.34 -12.36 -3.38
CA ILE A 26 7.86 -12.15 -2.03
C ILE A 26 8.01 -13.49 -1.30
N GLU A 27 7.00 -14.35 -1.38
CA GLU A 27 7.02 -15.67 -0.73
C GLU A 27 8.07 -16.60 -1.34
N SER A 28 8.20 -16.60 -2.67
CA SER A 28 9.25 -17.36 -3.36
C SER A 28 10.68 -16.95 -2.98
N ALA A 29 10.87 -15.71 -2.51
CA ALA A 29 12.14 -15.20 -2.02
C ALA A 29 12.42 -15.58 -0.55
N GLY A 30 11.58 -16.40 0.10
CA GLY A 30 11.76 -16.85 1.47
C GLY A 30 11.25 -15.84 2.53
N HIS A 31 10.27 -15.03 2.19
CA HIS A 31 9.58 -14.13 3.12
C HIS A 31 8.14 -14.58 3.33
N THR A 32 7.48 -14.08 4.37
CA THR A 32 6.03 -14.26 4.55
C THR A 32 5.31 -12.97 4.17
N CYS A 33 4.18 -13.08 3.49
CA CYS A 33 3.45 -11.93 2.98
C CYS A 33 1.94 -12.10 3.22
N GLU A 34 1.42 -11.43 4.25
CA GLU A 34 -0.01 -11.43 4.53
C GLU A 34 -0.69 -10.37 3.65
N LEU A 35 -1.47 -10.83 2.67
CA LEU A 35 -2.25 -9.95 1.78
C LEU A 35 -3.64 -9.71 2.37
N ARG A 36 -4.01 -8.43 2.55
CA ARG A 36 -5.29 -8.01 3.14
C ARG A 36 -5.95 -6.93 2.30
N ASP A 37 -7.28 -6.93 2.24
CA ASP A 37 -8.01 -5.89 1.54
C ASP A 37 -7.95 -4.59 2.36
N ALA A 38 -7.54 -3.49 1.73
CA ALA A 38 -7.60 -2.17 2.34
C ALA A 38 -9.03 -1.79 2.79
N GLY A 39 -10.06 -2.35 2.16
CA GLY A 39 -11.46 -2.17 2.55
C GLY A 39 -11.84 -2.79 3.90
N GLU A 40 -11.01 -3.67 4.48
CA GLU A 40 -11.25 -4.26 5.81
C GLU A 40 -10.94 -3.30 6.96
N PHE A 41 -10.23 -2.19 6.70
CA PHE A 41 -9.74 -1.26 7.72
C PHE A 41 -10.42 0.09 7.61
N GLN A 42 -10.79 0.67 8.76
CA GLN A 42 -11.48 1.95 8.81
C GLN A 42 -10.50 3.09 9.04
N SER A 43 -9.45 2.85 9.83
CA SER A 43 -8.51 3.85 10.31
C SER A 43 -7.04 3.40 10.21
N PRO A 44 -6.07 4.35 10.20
CA PRO A 44 -4.65 4.01 10.27
C PRO A 44 -4.26 3.28 11.56
N ALA A 45 -4.95 3.55 12.67
CA ALA A 45 -4.76 2.84 13.94
C ALA A 45 -5.08 1.34 13.84
N ASP A 46 -6.07 0.93 13.04
CA ASP A 46 -6.41 -0.49 12.83
C ASP A 46 -5.21 -1.25 12.23
N VAL A 47 -4.56 -0.63 11.25
CA VAL A 47 -3.37 -1.21 10.59
C VAL A 47 -2.16 -1.15 11.51
N ALA A 48 -1.95 -0.05 12.23
CA ALA A 48 -0.84 0.06 13.19
C ALA A 48 -0.93 -1.02 14.29
N ASN A 49 -2.14 -1.31 14.77
CA ASN A 49 -2.41 -2.39 15.72
C ASN A 49 -2.09 -3.76 15.11
N LEU A 50 -2.56 -4.05 13.89
CA LEU A 50 -2.25 -5.30 13.17
C LEU A 50 -0.75 -5.50 12.98
N VAL A 51 -0.05 -4.45 12.53
CA VAL A 51 1.40 -4.47 12.29
C VAL A 51 2.19 -4.81 13.56
N SER A 52 1.68 -4.39 14.73
CA SER A 52 2.35 -4.55 16.03
C SER A 52 1.94 -5.80 16.81
N GLN A 53 1.08 -6.66 16.24
CA GLN A 53 0.69 -7.93 16.87
C GLN A 53 1.89 -8.86 17.05
N ASP A 54 1.83 -9.82 17.97
CA ASP A 54 2.90 -10.81 18.15
C ASP A 54 2.65 -12.07 17.29
N PRO A 55 3.56 -12.44 16.36
CA PRO A 55 4.81 -11.78 16.01
C PRO A 55 4.61 -10.55 15.09
N PRO A 56 5.40 -9.47 15.27
CA PRO A 56 5.20 -8.21 14.54
C PRO A 56 5.59 -8.35 13.07
N PHE A 57 5.04 -7.45 12.27
CA PHE A 57 5.46 -7.29 10.88
C PHE A 57 6.75 -6.48 10.81
N ASP A 58 7.65 -6.84 9.89
CA ASP A 58 8.91 -6.13 9.65
C ASP A 58 8.73 -4.90 8.74
N GLY A 59 7.64 -4.87 7.96
CA GLY A 59 7.35 -3.80 7.02
C GLY A 59 6.01 -3.98 6.31
N VAL A 60 5.56 -2.91 5.64
CA VAL A 60 4.30 -2.90 4.90
C VAL A 60 4.54 -2.53 3.44
N LEU A 61 3.87 -3.23 2.52
CA LEU A 61 3.71 -2.80 1.13
C LEU A 61 2.27 -2.38 0.91
N ALA A 62 2.02 -1.39 0.06
CA ALA A 62 0.66 -1.07 -0.34
C ALA A 62 0.54 -0.73 -1.82
N ILE A 63 -0.59 -1.13 -2.43
CA ILE A 63 -1.03 -0.62 -3.74
C ILE A 63 -2.06 0.47 -3.50
N HIS A 64 -1.89 1.61 -4.19
CA HIS A 64 -2.77 2.78 -4.19
C HIS A 64 -2.49 3.77 -3.04
N LEU A 65 -2.07 5.00 -3.37
CA LEU A 65 -1.68 6.04 -2.42
C LEU A 65 -2.83 6.42 -1.49
N PHE A 66 -4.01 6.68 -2.04
CA PHE A 66 -5.15 7.10 -1.23
C PHE A 66 -5.84 5.92 -0.55
N LYS A 67 -6.28 4.89 -1.31
CA LYS A 67 -7.13 3.82 -0.74
C LYS A 67 -6.42 2.98 0.33
N ALA A 68 -5.18 2.58 0.09
CA ALA A 68 -4.40 1.78 1.04
C ALA A 68 -3.36 2.64 1.76
N GLY A 69 -2.63 3.50 1.05
CA GLY A 69 -1.54 4.28 1.63
C GLY A 69 -1.97 5.18 2.80
N ARG A 70 -3.18 5.76 2.78
CA ARG A 70 -3.70 6.55 3.91
C ARG A 70 -3.73 5.79 5.23
N LEU A 71 -3.91 4.47 5.18
CA LEU A 71 -3.98 3.60 6.36
C LEU A 71 -2.59 3.36 6.98
N LEU A 72 -1.53 3.73 6.26
CA LEU A 72 -0.15 3.57 6.74
C LEU A 72 0.35 4.79 7.53
N LEU A 73 -0.48 5.82 7.72
CA LEU A 73 -0.06 7.04 8.40
C LEU A 73 0.18 6.88 9.91
N ASP A 74 -0.14 5.75 10.54
CA ASP A 74 0.19 5.52 11.96
C ASP A 74 1.18 4.37 12.17
N VAL A 75 1.58 3.67 11.11
CA VAL A 75 2.51 2.53 11.23
C VAL A 75 3.92 3.02 11.56
N GLN A 76 4.59 2.29 12.44
CA GLN A 76 5.95 2.60 12.90
C GLN A 76 7.04 1.84 12.12
N VAL A 77 6.65 0.78 11.43
CA VAL A 77 7.54 -0.02 10.56
C VAL A 77 7.72 0.67 9.20
N PRO A 78 8.84 0.43 8.49
CA PRO A 78 9.01 0.99 7.16
C PRO A 78 7.94 0.48 6.20
N PHE A 79 7.48 1.35 5.30
CA PHE A 79 6.55 0.95 4.25
C PHE A 79 6.94 1.46 2.87
N GLY A 80 6.52 0.71 1.86
CA GLY A 80 6.66 1.07 0.44
C GLY A 80 5.32 1.10 -0.26
N LEU A 81 5.26 1.83 -1.37
CA LEU A 81 4.04 2.06 -2.12
C LEU A 81 4.19 1.67 -3.58
N ILE A 82 3.11 1.20 -4.17
CA ILE A 82 2.93 1.04 -5.61
C ILE A 82 1.73 1.88 -6.00
N PHE A 83 1.90 2.76 -6.97
CA PHE A 83 0.84 3.67 -7.42
C PHE A 83 0.68 3.63 -8.93
N GLY A 84 -0.50 4.04 -9.38
CA GLY A 84 -0.88 3.89 -10.79
C GLY A 84 -1.84 4.96 -11.27
N GLY A 85 -2.53 4.64 -12.37
CA GLY A 85 -3.38 5.60 -13.08
C GLY A 85 -4.49 6.22 -12.23
N THR A 86 -5.10 5.49 -11.27
CA THR A 86 -6.16 6.06 -10.43
C THR A 86 -5.65 7.16 -9.52
N ASP A 87 -4.46 6.98 -8.92
CA ASP A 87 -3.86 7.98 -8.03
C ASP A 87 -3.57 9.29 -8.79
N ILE A 88 -2.96 9.17 -9.98
CA ILE A 88 -2.47 10.31 -10.78
C ILE A 88 -3.56 10.94 -11.63
N ASN A 89 -4.49 10.16 -12.19
CA ASN A 89 -5.49 10.69 -13.12
C ASN A 89 -6.80 11.08 -12.42
N GLU A 90 -7.15 10.47 -11.27
CA GLU A 90 -8.46 10.69 -10.63
C GLU A 90 -8.35 11.25 -9.22
N ASP A 91 -7.67 10.54 -8.31
CA ASP A 91 -7.66 10.96 -6.90
C ASP A 91 -6.86 12.25 -6.67
N VAL A 92 -5.89 12.57 -7.54
CA VAL A 92 -5.19 13.85 -7.47
C VAL A 92 -6.13 15.04 -7.68
N LYS A 93 -7.24 14.89 -8.41
CA LYS A 93 -8.17 15.99 -8.70
C LYS A 93 -8.91 16.45 -7.43
N ASP A 94 -9.07 15.55 -6.45
CA ASP A 94 -9.64 15.86 -5.15
C ASP A 94 -8.57 16.45 -4.22
N GLU A 95 -8.80 17.67 -3.74
CA GLU A 95 -7.82 18.39 -2.91
C GLU A 95 -7.53 17.67 -1.59
N GLN A 96 -8.56 17.11 -0.93
CA GLN A 96 -8.39 16.42 0.34
C GLN A 96 -7.60 15.13 0.16
N LYS A 97 -7.91 14.36 -0.88
CA LYS A 97 -7.13 13.15 -1.21
C LYS A 97 -5.70 13.50 -1.56
N ARG A 98 -5.47 14.56 -2.33
CA ARG A 98 -4.13 15.02 -2.71
C ARG A 98 -3.26 15.37 -1.50
N VAL A 99 -3.81 16.03 -0.49
CA VAL A 99 -3.09 16.32 0.77
C VAL A 99 -2.67 15.02 1.45
N VAL A 100 -3.58 14.05 1.56
CA VAL A 100 -3.29 12.75 2.17
C VAL A 100 -2.24 11.99 1.38
N MET A 101 -2.37 11.93 0.04
CA MET A 101 -1.39 11.24 -0.82
C MET A 101 0.01 11.84 -0.70
N LYS A 102 0.13 13.17 -0.57
CA LYS A 102 1.42 13.83 -0.30
C LYS A 102 2.02 13.40 1.05
N GLN A 103 1.23 13.35 2.11
CA GLN A 103 1.70 12.90 3.43
C GLN A 103 2.18 11.44 3.39
N VAL A 104 1.44 10.59 2.67
CA VAL A 104 1.78 9.19 2.47
C VAL A 104 3.12 9.04 1.74
N LEU A 105 3.32 9.77 0.65
CA LEU A 105 4.58 9.75 -0.12
C LEU A 105 5.78 10.26 0.70
N LEU A 106 5.60 11.31 1.50
CA LEU A 106 6.67 11.87 2.35
C LEU A 106 7.18 10.88 3.42
N ARG A 107 6.34 9.93 3.84
CA ARG A 107 6.69 8.92 4.84
C ARG A 107 7.14 7.59 4.25
N ALA A 108 6.81 7.34 2.99
CA ALA A 108 7.17 6.09 2.34
C ALA A 108 8.68 5.98 2.16
N ARG A 109 9.22 4.78 2.38
CA ARG A 109 10.64 4.50 2.12
C ARG A 109 10.95 4.50 0.63
N PHE A 110 9.98 4.08 -0.18
CA PHE A 110 10.05 4.08 -1.63
C PHE A 110 8.63 4.11 -2.21
N ALA A 111 8.53 4.60 -3.44
CA ALA A 111 7.32 4.55 -4.24
C ALA A 111 7.64 4.01 -5.64
N VAL A 112 6.81 3.11 -6.13
CA VAL A 112 6.94 2.47 -7.45
C VAL A 112 5.76 2.89 -8.31
N ALA A 113 6.06 3.56 -9.41
CA ALA A 113 5.08 3.76 -10.48
C ALA A 113 5.19 2.64 -11.51
N PHE A 114 4.08 2.29 -12.17
CA PHE A 114 4.10 1.28 -13.23
C PHE A 114 4.85 1.70 -14.50
N THR A 115 5.07 3.00 -14.71
CA THR A 115 5.79 3.54 -15.88
C THR A 115 6.62 4.75 -15.47
N GLU A 116 7.68 5.07 -16.23
CA GLU A 116 8.49 6.27 -15.99
C GLU A 116 7.65 7.55 -16.11
N LYS A 117 6.74 7.62 -17.09
CA LYS A 117 5.84 8.77 -17.26
C LYS A 117 5.04 9.08 -15.99
N LEU A 118 4.53 8.04 -15.31
CA LEU A 118 3.77 8.25 -14.07
C LEU A 118 4.61 8.75 -12.89
N LYS A 119 5.95 8.67 -12.95
CA LYS A 119 6.82 9.24 -11.91
C LYS A 119 7.05 10.74 -12.10
N GLU A 120 6.88 11.24 -13.32
CA GLU A 120 7.12 12.64 -13.69
C GLU A 120 5.90 13.55 -13.45
N GLU A 121 4.74 12.94 -13.20
CA GLU A 121 3.44 13.61 -12.92
C GLU A 121 3.23 13.81 -11.41
#